data_AF-A0A1G3AGZ4-F1
#
_entry.id   AF-A0A1G3AGZ4-F1
#
_cell.length_a   1.000
_cell.length_b   1.000
_cell.length_c   1.000
_cell.angle_alpha   90.00
_cell.angle_beta   90.00
_cell.angle_gamma   90.00
#
_symmetry.space_group_name_H-M   'P 1'
#
loop_
_entity.id
_entity.type
_entity.pdbx_description
1 polymer ?
#
loop_
_entity_poly.entity_id
_entity_poly.type
_entity_poly.pdbx_seq_one_letter_code
_entity_poly.pdbx_strand_id
1 'polypeptide(L)'
;MSSGEIGGFLTPAAEPAYYAKPIARATFNDRLEATGTLACVGRQFHVLVGFFNSRTINEWRTPNSLVLRLYGRGDVFYAYVEYATAKWRAGGDSPGGFATATEPVTGKEQLRGFAARGAPHTWSLTYDPDGNGGGGSLMVTINGERAVCLLDPGHKQDGATFDRFGLLSIPKSYDQGGEVWIDDVSINGRPESFDDDPGWEAVGNRRTYTTDHVRPRFDFGFSPTHFAVGERAGELGGVIFRGDCRYPDRLAYYGDRLETLSLDKPIRAAGKVAMRRGVSDSTVLLGFFHSKKSVAVSPSQASGFPMNFLGIAIEGPSREGFQFYPVYRLADGAEGYSRDPHAPHILPDGQSADWSLAYDPQAAQGAGRLTVTYDRRSVALDLAPRRRESAARFDRFGIVTTWIDGNAQEVYFDDVSYTYRQP
;
A
#
# COMPACT_ATOMS: atom_id res chain seq x y z
N MET A 1 -12.59 20.31 -34.30
CA MET A 1 -11.63 19.52 -33.52
C MET A 1 -10.65 20.52 -32.96
N SER A 2 -10.54 20.60 -31.64
CA SER A 2 -9.47 21.33 -30.97
C SER A 2 -8.13 20.80 -31.47
N SER A 3 -7.12 21.65 -31.54
CA SER A 3 -5.78 21.25 -32.02
C SER A 3 -4.89 20.66 -30.93
N GLY A 4 -5.28 20.77 -29.65
CA GLY A 4 -4.47 20.32 -28.53
C GLY A 4 -5.21 19.38 -27.59
N GLU A 5 -4.41 18.63 -26.84
CA GLU A 5 -4.79 17.61 -25.86
C GLU A 5 -3.80 17.71 -24.68
N ILE A 6 -4.18 17.22 -23.51
CA ILE A 6 -3.26 17.16 -22.35
C ILE A 6 -2.83 15.72 -22.10
N GLY A 7 -1.54 15.52 -21.89
CA GLY A 7 -0.99 14.17 -21.76
C GLY A 7 0.48 14.10 -22.06
N GLY A 8 0.93 12.90 -22.40
CA GLY A 8 2.31 12.62 -22.77
C GLY A 8 2.79 11.31 -22.18
N PHE A 9 4.10 11.14 -22.12
CA PHE A 9 4.74 9.95 -21.56
C PHE A 9 4.75 10.00 -20.03
N LEU A 10 4.08 9.05 -19.38
CA LEU A 10 4.02 8.95 -17.92
C LEU A 10 4.72 7.68 -17.44
N THR A 11 5.47 7.82 -16.36
CA THR A 11 6.19 6.72 -15.72
C THR A 11 5.72 6.60 -14.27
N PRO A 12 5.30 5.41 -13.81
CA PRO A 12 5.09 5.17 -12.39
C PRO A 12 6.42 5.33 -11.64
N ALA A 13 6.41 6.05 -10.53
CA ALA A 13 7.59 6.28 -9.69
C ALA A 13 7.14 6.62 -8.27
N ALA A 14 8.04 6.69 -7.28
CA ALA A 14 7.64 7.02 -5.91
C ALA A 14 7.37 8.50 -5.73
N GLU A 15 8.17 9.31 -6.42
CA GLU A 15 8.18 10.75 -6.33
C GLU A 15 6.95 11.27 -7.10
N PRO A 16 6.05 12.04 -6.47
CA PRO A 16 4.84 12.54 -7.12
C PRO A 16 5.12 13.35 -8.39
N ALA A 17 4.32 13.13 -9.44
CA ALA A 17 4.26 14.00 -10.61
C ALA A 17 2.81 14.11 -11.10
N TYR A 18 2.36 15.33 -11.38
CA TYR A 18 1.01 15.57 -11.88
C TYR A 18 0.93 16.79 -12.81
N TYR A 19 -0.12 16.79 -13.61
CA TYR A 19 -0.59 17.95 -14.37
C TYR A 19 -2.09 18.09 -14.14
N ALA A 20 -2.51 19.16 -13.46
CA ALA A 20 -3.85 19.22 -12.90
C ALA A 20 -4.37 20.65 -12.74
N LYS A 21 -5.68 20.81 -12.88
CA LYS A 21 -6.40 22.04 -12.61
C LYS A 21 -6.62 22.22 -11.11
N PRO A 22 -6.29 23.39 -10.52
CA PRO A 22 -6.80 23.78 -9.22
C PRO A 22 -8.33 23.88 -9.22
N ILE A 23 -8.97 23.23 -8.27
CA ILE A 23 -10.43 23.33 -8.07
C ILE A 23 -10.73 23.99 -6.72
N ALA A 24 -11.97 24.47 -6.57
CA ALA A 24 -12.48 24.79 -5.24
C ALA A 24 -12.39 23.54 -4.35
N ARG A 25 -11.97 23.73 -3.10
CA ARG A 25 -11.84 22.63 -2.13
C ARG A 25 -13.17 21.88 -2.03
N ALA A 26 -13.11 20.57 -2.24
CA ALA A 26 -14.24 19.66 -2.13
C ALA A 26 -13.93 18.54 -1.11
N THR A 27 -14.95 17.77 -0.76
CA THR A 27 -14.91 16.69 0.22
C THR A 27 -15.83 15.54 -0.22
N PHE A 28 -15.90 14.47 0.57
CA PHE A 28 -16.91 13.42 0.39
C PHE A 28 -18.37 13.87 0.61
N ASN A 29 -18.62 15.12 0.99
CA ASN A 29 -19.98 15.66 1.06
C ASN A 29 -20.38 16.43 -0.20
N ASP A 30 -19.44 16.64 -1.13
CA ASP A 30 -19.66 17.40 -2.33
C ASP A 30 -19.83 16.45 -3.51
N ARG A 31 -20.80 16.73 -4.39
CA ARG A 31 -20.92 16.01 -5.66
C ARG A 31 -19.79 16.45 -6.58
N LEU A 32 -19.11 15.48 -7.19
CA LEU A 32 -18.01 15.73 -8.12
C LEU A 32 -18.25 14.93 -9.40
N GLU A 33 -17.98 15.55 -10.54
CA GLU A 33 -18.09 14.88 -11.83
C GLU A 33 -17.01 15.35 -12.80
N ALA A 34 -16.56 14.44 -13.65
CA ALA A 34 -15.69 14.76 -14.77
C ALA A 34 -15.99 13.85 -15.96
N THR A 35 -15.78 14.36 -17.17
CA THR A 35 -15.90 13.60 -18.41
C THR A 35 -14.75 13.93 -19.33
N GLY A 36 -14.54 13.09 -20.35
CA GLY A 36 -13.68 13.43 -21.48
C GLY A 36 -13.52 12.29 -22.46
N THR A 37 -12.57 12.48 -23.35
CA THR A 37 -12.00 11.46 -24.23
C THR A 37 -10.62 11.11 -23.70
N LEU A 38 -10.22 9.84 -23.76
CA LEU A 38 -8.86 9.39 -23.48
C LEU A 38 -8.32 8.51 -24.60
N ALA A 39 -7.02 8.54 -24.81
CA ALA A 39 -6.30 7.65 -25.71
C ALA A 39 -5.00 7.18 -25.06
N CYS A 40 -4.74 5.88 -25.12
CA CYS A 40 -3.54 5.25 -24.58
C CYS A 40 -2.72 4.67 -25.74
N VAL A 41 -1.47 5.12 -25.91
CA VAL A 41 -0.62 4.71 -27.05
C VAL A 41 0.53 3.81 -26.62
N GLY A 42 1.07 4.03 -25.41
CA GLY A 42 2.29 3.38 -24.93
C GLY A 42 2.13 1.94 -24.45
N ARG A 43 3.28 1.30 -24.17
CA ARG A 43 3.35 -0.10 -23.71
C ARG A 43 2.78 -0.28 -22.29
N GLN A 44 3.52 0.13 -21.28
CA GLN A 44 3.14 -0.04 -19.87
C GLN A 44 3.16 1.31 -19.21
N PHE A 45 2.04 1.72 -18.63
CA PHE A 45 1.91 2.94 -17.84
C PHE A 45 1.00 2.65 -16.65
N HIS A 46 1.03 3.51 -15.64
CA HIS A 46 0.10 3.42 -14.52
C HIS A 46 -0.20 4.84 -14.02
N VAL A 47 -1.41 5.31 -14.29
CA VAL A 47 -1.82 6.70 -14.07
C VAL A 47 -3.19 6.74 -13.38
N LEU A 48 -3.41 7.79 -12.61
CA LEU A 48 -4.68 8.14 -12.01
C LEU A 48 -5.24 9.36 -12.73
N VAL A 49 -6.52 9.31 -13.11
CA VAL A 49 -7.28 10.41 -13.68
C VAL A 49 -8.44 10.71 -12.73
N GLY A 50 -8.52 11.93 -12.21
CA GLY A 50 -9.63 12.31 -11.33
C GLY A 50 -9.27 13.34 -10.28
N PHE A 51 -9.99 13.30 -9.16
CA PHE A 51 -9.89 14.26 -8.07
C PHE A 51 -8.92 13.78 -7.00
N PHE A 52 -8.02 14.66 -6.55
CA PHE A 52 -7.06 14.35 -5.50
C PHE A 52 -6.68 15.58 -4.67
N ASN A 53 -5.97 15.37 -3.57
CA ASN A 53 -5.32 16.42 -2.79
C ASN A 53 -3.84 16.53 -3.15
N SER A 54 -3.41 17.71 -3.60
CA SER A 54 -2.02 17.99 -3.94
C SER A 54 -1.03 17.84 -2.77
N ARG A 55 -1.51 17.96 -1.52
CA ARG A 55 -0.67 17.97 -0.31
C ARG A 55 -0.50 16.59 0.34
N THR A 56 -1.25 15.58 -0.08
CA THR A 56 -1.21 14.25 0.53
C THR A 56 -0.77 13.17 -0.45
N ILE A 57 -0.14 13.55 -1.57
CA ILE A 57 0.36 12.57 -2.54
C ILE A 57 1.61 11.90 -1.96
N ASN A 58 1.43 10.69 -1.39
CA ASN A 58 2.54 9.94 -0.76
C ASN A 58 2.82 8.59 -1.47
N GLU A 59 1.78 7.90 -1.96
CA GLU A 59 1.91 6.51 -2.45
C GLU A 59 0.69 5.98 -3.23
N TRP A 60 0.80 4.76 -3.78
CA TRP A 60 -0.30 4.03 -4.41
C TRP A 60 -1.38 3.61 -3.40
N ARG A 61 -2.63 3.90 -3.80
CA ARG A 61 -3.81 4.24 -2.97
C ARG A 61 -3.64 5.61 -2.31
N THR A 62 -3.32 6.60 -3.15
CA THR A 62 -3.07 7.99 -2.78
C THR A 62 -4.18 8.51 -1.89
N PRO A 63 -3.92 8.87 -0.62
CA PRO A 63 -4.98 9.32 0.29
C PRO A 63 -5.64 10.59 -0.27
N ASN A 64 -6.91 10.78 0.08
CA ASN A 64 -7.74 11.85 -0.46
C ASN A 64 -7.86 11.81 -1.98
N SER A 65 -8.31 10.69 -2.55
CA SER A 65 -8.50 10.54 -4.00
C SER A 65 -9.86 9.92 -4.37
N LEU A 66 -10.38 10.32 -5.53
CA LEU A 66 -11.52 9.75 -6.25
C LEU A 66 -11.13 9.66 -7.72
N VAL A 67 -10.73 8.49 -8.20
CA VAL A 67 -9.99 8.37 -9.46
C VAL A 67 -10.40 7.17 -10.30
N LEU A 68 -10.24 7.34 -11.60
CA LEU A 68 -10.10 6.28 -12.59
C LEU A 68 -8.62 5.93 -12.70
N ARG A 69 -8.24 4.71 -12.34
CA ARG A 69 -6.88 4.19 -12.49
C ARG A 69 -6.75 3.45 -13.81
N LEU A 70 -5.80 3.86 -14.63
CA LEU A 70 -5.50 3.25 -15.93
C LEU A 70 -4.15 2.52 -15.87
N TYR A 71 -4.13 1.27 -16.35
CA TYR A 71 -2.97 0.41 -16.31
C TYR A 71 -2.68 -0.22 -17.68
N GLY A 72 -1.70 0.33 -18.39
CA GLY A 72 -1.29 -0.12 -19.71
C GLY A 72 -0.57 -1.47 -19.69
N ARG A 73 -0.96 -2.38 -20.58
CA ARG A 73 -0.38 -3.71 -20.78
C ARG A 73 -0.30 -4.06 -22.26
N GLY A 74 0.64 -3.42 -22.95
CA GLY A 74 0.89 -3.66 -24.36
C GLY A 74 -0.23 -3.07 -25.22
N ASP A 75 -1.04 -3.94 -25.81
CA ASP A 75 -2.08 -3.55 -26.79
C ASP A 75 -3.42 -3.19 -26.15
N VAL A 76 -3.50 -3.34 -24.83
CA VAL A 76 -4.68 -3.00 -24.04
C VAL A 76 -4.29 -2.20 -22.81
N PHE A 77 -5.26 -1.51 -22.23
CA PHE A 77 -5.17 -1.01 -20.87
C PHE A 77 -6.32 -1.55 -20.02
N TYR A 78 -6.04 -1.75 -18.75
CA TYR A 78 -7.01 -2.09 -17.72
C TYR A 78 -7.43 -0.83 -16.99
N ALA A 79 -8.70 -0.75 -16.61
CA ALA A 79 -9.26 0.36 -15.88
C ALA A 79 -9.85 -0.13 -14.56
N TYR A 80 -9.72 0.69 -13.52
CA TYR A 80 -10.23 0.42 -12.18
C TYR A 80 -10.83 1.71 -11.63
N VAL A 81 -11.99 1.61 -10.97
CA VAL A 81 -12.52 2.73 -10.18
C VAL A 81 -12.00 2.60 -8.76
N GLU A 82 -11.43 3.66 -8.19
CA GLU A 82 -10.94 3.62 -6.82
C GLU A 82 -11.05 4.96 -6.08
N TYR A 83 -11.11 4.86 -4.74
CA TYR A 83 -11.00 6.00 -3.84
C TYR A 83 -10.03 5.69 -2.70
N ALA A 84 -9.56 6.73 -2.02
CA ALA A 84 -8.90 6.62 -0.73
C ALA A 84 -9.27 7.78 0.20
N THR A 85 -9.43 7.49 1.48
CA THR A 85 -9.80 8.44 2.53
C THR A 85 -8.59 9.21 3.05
N ALA A 86 -8.81 10.18 3.93
CA ALA A 86 -7.75 10.89 4.66
C ALA A 86 -7.01 10.00 5.67
N LYS A 87 -7.48 8.78 5.93
CA LYS A 87 -6.85 7.80 6.83
C LYS A 87 -6.33 6.57 6.09
N TRP A 88 -6.00 6.71 4.81
CA TRP A 88 -5.39 5.64 4.00
C TRP A 88 -6.24 4.38 3.84
N ARG A 89 -7.53 4.44 4.18
CA ARG A 89 -8.49 3.39 3.84
C ARG A 89 -8.95 3.60 2.40
N ALA A 90 -8.99 2.54 1.61
CA ALA A 90 -9.24 2.63 0.18
C ALA A 90 -10.20 1.54 -0.30
N GLY A 91 -10.96 1.85 -1.35
CA GLY A 91 -11.86 0.91 -2.01
C GLY A 91 -11.66 0.91 -3.53
N GLY A 92 -12.11 -0.16 -4.18
CA GLY A 92 -12.19 -0.21 -5.65
C GLY A 92 -13.18 -1.28 -6.12
N ASP A 93 -13.67 -1.14 -7.35
CA ASP A 93 -14.45 -2.13 -8.11
C ASP A 93 -15.48 -2.97 -7.32
N SER A 94 -16.17 -2.35 -6.36
CA SER A 94 -17.16 -3.01 -5.50
C SER A 94 -18.46 -2.19 -5.49
N PRO A 95 -19.62 -2.77 -5.87
CA PRO A 95 -19.87 -4.20 -6.02
C PRO A 95 -19.42 -4.80 -7.38
N GLY A 96 -18.91 -3.99 -8.31
CA GLY A 96 -18.45 -4.51 -9.60
C GLY A 96 -17.59 -3.53 -10.39
N GLY A 97 -16.46 -4.04 -10.89
CA GLY A 97 -15.59 -3.35 -11.85
C GLY A 97 -16.08 -3.51 -13.30
N PHE A 98 -15.20 -3.15 -14.24
CA PHE A 98 -15.45 -3.40 -15.66
C PHE A 98 -15.51 -4.90 -15.98
N ALA A 99 -16.01 -5.21 -17.19
CA ALA A 99 -16.26 -6.58 -17.62
C ALA A 99 -15.03 -7.48 -17.46
N THR A 100 -15.24 -8.71 -16.98
CA THR A 100 -14.24 -9.77 -16.96
C THR A 100 -14.46 -10.74 -18.13
N ALA A 101 -13.42 -11.48 -18.48
CA ALA A 101 -13.45 -12.59 -19.40
C ALA A 101 -12.75 -13.81 -18.75
N THR A 102 -13.30 -14.99 -18.99
CA THR A 102 -12.68 -16.24 -18.54
C THR A 102 -11.53 -16.59 -19.48
N GLU A 103 -10.33 -16.76 -18.94
CA GLU A 103 -9.17 -17.19 -19.71
C GLU A 103 -9.33 -18.68 -20.10
N PRO A 104 -9.28 -19.03 -21.40
CA PRO A 104 -9.66 -20.37 -21.87
C PRO A 104 -8.81 -21.53 -21.32
N VAL A 105 -7.53 -21.31 -21.02
CA VAL A 105 -6.60 -22.38 -20.62
C VAL A 105 -6.69 -22.68 -19.13
N THR A 106 -6.79 -21.64 -18.30
CA THR A 106 -6.73 -21.71 -16.84
C THR A 106 -8.09 -21.60 -16.18
N GLY A 107 -9.12 -21.17 -16.91
CA GLY A 107 -10.46 -20.92 -16.39
C GLY A 107 -10.55 -19.71 -15.45
N LYS A 108 -9.46 -18.93 -15.32
CA LYS A 108 -9.43 -17.77 -14.43
C LYS A 108 -10.17 -16.59 -15.04
N GLU A 109 -11.02 -15.94 -14.26
CA GLU A 109 -11.56 -14.65 -14.65
C GLU A 109 -10.46 -13.59 -14.64
N GLN A 110 -10.38 -12.82 -15.71
CA GLN A 110 -9.47 -11.69 -15.86
C GLN A 110 -10.26 -10.48 -16.33
N LEU A 111 -9.84 -9.29 -15.91
CA LEU A 111 -10.42 -8.06 -16.43
C LEU A 111 -10.27 -8.02 -17.96
N ARG A 112 -11.30 -7.57 -18.67
CA ARG A 112 -11.22 -7.30 -20.10
C ARG A 112 -10.49 -5.98 -20.30
N GLY A 113 -9.44 -5.99 -21.11
CA GLY A 113 -8.73 -4.77 -21.47
C GLY A 113 -9.49 -3.95 -22.50
N PHE A 114 -9.39 -2.63 -22.40
CA PHE A 114 -9.78 -1.68 -23.44
C PHE A 114 -8.65 -1.55 -24.46
N ALA A 115 -8.98 -1.30 -25.72
CA ALA A 115 -7.97 -1.16 -26.77
C ALA A 115 -6.98 -0.03 -26.45
N ALA A 116 -5.69 -0.28 -26.59
CA ALA A 116 -4.67 0.77 -26.61
C ALA A 116 -4.33 1.13 -28.08
N ARG A 117 -3.11 1.63 -28.33
CA ARG A 117 -2.61 2.04 -29.67
C ARG A 117 -3.29 3.30 -30.23
N GLY A 118 -3.66 4.22 -29.35
CA GLY A 118 -4.27 5.50 -29.73
C GLY A 118 -5.75 5.42 -30.08
N ALA A 119 -6.40 4.29 -29.79
CA ALA A 119 -7.85 4.21 -29.87
C ALA A 119 -8.49 5.23 -28.91
N PRO A 120 -9.42 6.08 -29.37
CA PRO A 120 -10.12 7.01 -28.50
C PRO A 120 -11.23 6.30 -27.71
N HIS A 121 -11.35 6.65 -26.44
CA HIS A 121 -12.36 6.15 -25.52
C HIS A 121 -13.07 7.30 -24.82
N THR A 122 -14.40 7.33 -24.85
CA THR A 122 -15.16 8.27 -24.03
C THR A 122 -15.22 7.76 -22.60
N TRP A 123 -15.08 8.65 -21.62
CA TRP A 123 -15.11 8.28 -20.22
C TRP A 123 -15.88 9.30 -19.37
N SER A 124 -16.40 8.85 -18.24
CA SER A 124 -16.96 9.71 -17.20
C SER A 124 -16.61 9.18 -15.82
N LEU A 125 -16.53 10.07 -14.84
CA LEU A 125 -16.36 9.78 -13.42
C LEU A 125 -17.36 10.64 -12.65
N THR A 126 -18.17 10.02 -11.81
CA THR A 126 -19.16 10.71 -10.96
C THR A 126 -19.07 10.19 -9.55
N TYR A 127 -18.84 11.10 -8.59
CA TYR A 127 -19.00 10.85 -7.17
C TYR A 127 -20.32 11.44 -6.70
N ASP A 128 -21.18 10.60 -6.14
CA ASP A 128 -22.44 10.97 -5.51
C ASP A 128 -22.33 10.79 -4.00
N PRO A 129 -22.33 11.88 -3.20
CA PRO A 129 -22.25 11.80 -1.75
C PRO A 129 -23.48 11.10 -1.14
N ASP A 130 -24.64 11.17 -1.79
CA ASP A 130 -25.90 10.59 -1.28
C ASP A 130 -26.13 9.14 -1.76
N GLY A 131 -25.30 8.69 -2.71
CA GLY A 131 -25.24 7.30 -3.14
C GLY A 131 -24.91 6.33 -2.01
N ASN A 132 -25.14 5.03 -2.22
CA ASN A 132 -24.96 3.99 -1.21
C ASN A 132 -25.72 4.28 0.11
N GLY A 133 -26.95 4.80 0.01
CA GLY A 133 -27.75 5.18 1.18
C GLY A 133 -27.10 6.28 2.03
N GLY A 134 -26.44 7.26 1.39
CA GLY A 134 -25.69 8.33 2.06
C GLY A 134 -24.24 7.98 2.42
N GLY A 135 -23.80 6.75 2.15
CA GLY A 135 -22.42 6.31 2.34
C GLY A 135 -21.43 6.86 1.30
N GLY A 136 -21.92 7.34 0.16
CA GLY A 136 -21.13 7.80 -0.97
C GLY A 136 -20.89 6.69 -2.00
N SER A 137 -20.98 7.03 -3.28
CA SER A 137 -20.66 6.13 -4.39
C SER A 137 -19.84 6.84 -5.47
N LEU A 138 -18.84 6.14 -5.98
CA LEU A 138 -18.05 6.54 -7.13
C LEU A 138 -18.42 5.63 -8.31
N MET A 139 -18.72 6.23 -9.46
CA MET A 139 -19.04 5.51 -10.69
C MET A 139 -18.14 6.01 -11.80
N VAL A 140 -17.62 5.09 -12.61
CA VAL A 140 -16.87 5.42 -13.83
C VAL A 140 -17.53 4.72 -15.01
N THR A 141 -17.52 5.37 -16.17
CA THR A 141 -17.81 4.71 -17.44
C THR A 141 -16.67 4.85 -18.44
N ILE A 142 -16.50 3.85 -19.30
CA ILE A 142 -15.64 3.89 -20.49
C ILE A 142 -16.41 3.26 -21.65
N ASN A 143 -16.63 4.01 -22.75
CA ASN A 143 -17.42 3.57 -23.91
C ASN A 143 -18.81 3.02 -23.54
N GLY A 144 -19.42 3.56 -22.47
CA GLY A 144 -20.71 3.11 -21.94
C GLY A 144 -20.64 1.90 -21.00
N GLU A 145 -19.51 1.19 -20.92
CA GLU A 145 -19.29 0.19 -19.87
C GLU A 145 -19.13 0.87 -18.51
N ARG A 146 -19.64 0.26 -17.44
CA ARG A 146 -19.73 0.87 -16.12
C ARG A 146 -18.91 0.08 -15.10
N ALA A 147 -18.21 0.81 -14.23
CA ALA A 147 -17.63 0.31 -12.98
C ALA A 147 -18.14 1.14 -11.80
N VAL A 148 -18.34 0.50 -10.64
CA VAL A 148 -18.86 1.15 -9.42
C VAL A 148 -17.97 0.82 -8.24
N CYS A 149 -17.68 1.83 -7.43
CA CYS A 149 -17.07 1.70 -6.13
C CYS A 149 -17.93 2.40 -5.08
N LEU A 150 -18.58 1.61 -4.22
CA LEU A 150 -19.26 2.12 -3.03
C LEU A 150 -18.21 2.39 -1.95
N LEU A 151 -18.39 3.48 -1.21
CA LEU A 151 -17.58 3.68 -0.01
C LEU A 151 -18.01 2.66 1.05
N ASP A 152 -17.02 2.02 1.67
CA ASP A 152 -17.26 1.02 2.72
C ASP A 152 -17.78 1.70 4.00
N PRO A 153 -18.47 0.96 4.87
CA PRO A 153 -18.95 1.50 6.14
C PRO A 153 -17.83 2.21 6.93
N GLY A 154 -18.07 3.45 7.34
CA GLY A 154 -17.09 4.25 8.08
C GLY A 154 -16.12 5.05 7.20
N HIS A 155 -15.99 4.77 5.90
CA HIS A 155 -14.96 5.40 5.05
C HIS A 155 -15.32 6.85 4.71
N LYS A 156 -16.60 7.16 4.53
CA LYS A 156 -17.04 8.56 4.38
C LYS A 156 -16.72 9.39 5.63
N GLN A 157 -16.83 8.79 6.82
CA GLN A 157 -16.56 9.43 8.11
C GLN A 157 -15.07 9.67 8.37
N ASP A 158 -14.16 8.96 7.69
CA ASP A 158 -12.75 9.35 7.72
C ASP A 158 -12.50 10.70 7.06
N GLY A 159 -13.42 11.11 6.18
CA GLY A 159 -13.28 12.29 5.35
C GLY A 159 -12.25 12.08 4.24
N ALA A 160 -12.29 13.03 3.32
CA ALA A 160 -11.26 13.29 2.32
C ALA A 160 -11.42 14.74 1.87
N THR A 161 -10.35 15.31 1.33
CA THR A 161 -10.37 16.67 0.78
C THR A 161 -9.73 16.68 -0.60
N PHE A 162 -10.34 17.32 -1.58
CA PHE A 162 -9.84 17.38 -2.94
C PHE A 162 -9.61 18.82 -3.33
N ASP A 163 -8.48 19.12 -3.95
CA ASP A 163 -8.13 20.46 -4.42
C ASP A 163 -7.57 20.48 -5.85
N ARG A 164 -7.46 19.31 -6.49
CA ARG A 164 -7.03 19.15 -7.88
C ARG A 164 -7.93 18.19 -8.64
N PHE A 165 -8.01 18.43 -9.95
CA PHE A 165 -8.46 17.47 -10.94
C PHE A 165 -7.41 17.34 -12.04
N GLY A 166 -7.01 16.13 -12.42
CA GLY A 166 -6.12 15.94 -13.57
C GLY A 166 -5.44 14.59 -13.62
N LEU A 167 -4.26 14.56 -14.25
CA LEU A 167 -3.41 13.39 -14.39
C LEU A 167 -2.39 13.33 -13.26
N LEU A 168 -2.34 12.21 -12.55
CA LEU A 168 -1.35 11.90 -11.52
C LEU A 168 -0.66 10.58 -11.86
N SER A 169 0.67 10.62 -12.08
CA SER A 169 1.45 9.37 -12.18
C SER A 169 1.32 8.62 -10.87
N ILE A 170 1.06 7.32 -10.91
CA ILE A 170 0.83 6.59 -9.67
C ILE A 170 2.10 6.59 -8.79
N PRO A 171 2.03 7.00 -7.51
CA PRO A 171 3.21 7.09 -6.66
C PRO A 171 3.60 5.70 -6.11
N LYS A 172 4.29 4.84 -6.88
CA LYS A 172 4.69 3.47 -6.48
C LYS A 172 6.20 3.28 -6.52
N SER A 173 6.73 2.12 -6.92
CA SER A 173 8.13 2.00 -7.35
C SER A 173 8.28 2.42 -8.82
N TYR A 174 9.49 2.75 -9.25
CA TYR A 174 9.79 2.90 -10.67
C TYR A 174 9.34 1.66 -11.46
N ASP A 175 8.75 1.91 -12.62
CA ASP A 175 8.33 0.90 -13.59
C ASP A 175 8.46 1.52 -14.99
N GLN A 176 8.22 0.74 -16.05
CA GLN A 176 8.18 1.28 -17.41
C GLN A 176 7.08 2.33 -17.58
N GLY A 177 7.26 3.20 -18.57
CA GLY A 177 6.31 4.26 -18.91
C GLY A 177 5.64 4.10 -20.27
N GLY A 178 4.59 4.90 -20.47
CA GLY A 178 3.80 4.91 -21.68
C GLY A 178 2.92 6.15 -21.77
N GLU A 179 2.37 6.37 -22.95
CA GLU A 179 1.66 7.59 -23.30
C GLU A 179 0.16 7.49 -23.02
N VAL A 180 -0.35 8.49 -22.30
CA VAL A 180 -1.78 8.72 -22.07
C VAL A 180 -2.10 10.16 -22.43
N TRP A 181 -3.18 10.33 -23.18
CA TRP A 181 -3.70 11.62 -23.62
C TRP A 181 -5.17 11.72 -23.23
N ILE A 182 -5.60 12.90 -22.79
CA ILE A 182 -6.98 13.22 -22.51
C ILE A 182 -7.36 14.54 -23.18
N ASP A 183 -8.59 14.60 -23.67
CA ASP A 183 -9.19 15.75 -24.34
C ASP A 183 -10.70 15.81 -24.04
N ASP A 184 -11.40 16.82 -24.55
CA ASP A 184 -12.84 17.06 -24.36
C ASP A 184 -13.24 17.07 -22.87
N VAL A 185 -12.32 17.55 -22.01
CA VAL A 185 -12.50 17.45 -20.57
C VAL A 185 -13.57 18.41 -20.09
N SER A 186 -14.51 17.92 -19.28
CA SER A 186 -15.42 18.75 -18.49
C SER A 186 -15.28 18.42 -17.02
N ILE A 187 -15.21 19.43 -16.15
CA ILE A 187 -15.05 19.29 -14.71
C ILE A 187 -16.21 20.00 -14.03
N ASN A 188 -17.02 19.26 -13.27
CA ASN A 188 -18.23 19.77 -12.62
C ASN A 188 -19.13 20.55 -13.59
N GLY A 189 -19.34 19.97 -14.78
CA GLY A 189 -20.16 20.54 -15.86
C GLY A 189 -19.51 21.70 -16.63
N ARG A 190 -18.27 22.09 -16.33
CA ARG A 190 -17.56 23.16 -17.04
C ARG A 190 -16.57 22.56 -18.03
N PRO A 191 -16.74 22.81 -19.34
CA PRO A 191 -15.78 22.35 -20.35
C PRO A 191 -14.46 23.11 -20.22
N GLU A 192 -13.38 22.41 -20.52
CA GLU A 192 -12.02 22.91 -20.59
C GLU A 192 -11.59 22.90 -22.06
N SER A 193 -10.95 23.98 -22.52
CA SER A 193 -10.35 24.03 -23.86
C SER A 193 -8.85 23.79 -23.74
N PHE A 194 -8.32 23.01 -24.69
CA PHE A 194 -6.89 22.76 -24.87
C PHE A 194 -6.41 23.24 -26.24
N ASP A 195 -7.13 24.20 -26.85
CA ASP A 195 -6.69 24.86 -28.09
C ASP A 195 -5.37 25.64 -27.88
N ASP A 196 -5.15 26.09 -26.64
CA ASP A 196 -3.93 26.71 -26.12
C ASP A 196 -3.53 26.04 -24.79
N ASP A 197 -2.38 26.42 -24.22
CA ASP A 197 -2.00 26.00 -22.87
C ASP A 197 -3.05 26.48 -21.85
N PRO A 198 -3.74 25.58 -21.14
CA PRO A 198 -4.81 25.96 -20.22
C PRO A 198 -4.27 26.57 -18.91
N GLY A 199 -2.95 26.64 -18.73
CA GLY A 199 -2.31 27.21 -17.53
C GLY A 199 -2.53 26.36 -16.28
N TRP A 200 -2.76 25.06 -16.45
CA TRP A 200 -2.93 24.13 -15.34
C TRP A 200 -1.62 23.96 -14.55
N GLU A 201 -1.75 23.57 -13.28
CA GLU A 201 -0.60 23.38 -12.42
C GLU A 201 0.21 22.14 -12.87
N ALA A 202 1.52 22.33 -12.93
CA ALA A 202 2.49 21.32 -13.34
C ALA A 202 3.48 21.08 -12.21
N VAL A 203 3.50 19.87 -11.65
CA VAL A 203 4.46 19.48 -10.60
C VAL A 203 5.18 18.22 -11.03
N GLY A 204 6.51 18.31 -11.19
CA GLY A 204 7.35 17.15 -11.55
C GLY A 204 7.08 16.53 -12.93
N ASN A 205 6.10 17.02 -13.70
CA ASN A 205 5.65 16.46 -14.98
C ASN A 205 6.71 16.48 -16.09
N ARG A 206 7.76 17.29 -15.97
CA ARG A 206 8.90 17.35 -16.91
C ARG A 206 10.26 17.16 -16.24
N ARG A 207 10.30 16.65 -15.01
CA ARG A 207 11.55 16.54 -14.25
C ARG A 207 12.40 15.35 -14.73
N THR A 208 13.71 15.47 -14.58
CA THR A 208 14.66 14.35 -14.70
C THR A 208 15.35 14.15 -13.35
N TYR A 209 15.47 12.89 -12.92
CA TYR A 209 15.97 12.53 -11.59
C TYR A 209 16.39 11.06 -11.55
N THR A 210 17.18 10.70 -10.54
CA THR A 210 17.44 9.31 -10.15
C THR A 210 16.51 8.96 -9.00
N THR A 211 15.89 7.79 -9.07
CA THR A 211 15.05 7.28 -7.97
C THR A 211 15.65 6.02 -7.39
N ASP A 212 15.53 5.93 -6.08
CA ASP A 212 15.95 4.80 -5.31
C ASP A 212 14.82 3.80 -5.05
N HIS A 213 13.56 4.16 -5.31
CA HIS A 213 12.42 3.28 -5.12
C HIS A 213 12.21 2.34 -6.32
N VAL A 214 13.12 1.40 -6.51
CA VAL A 214 13.07 0.35 -7.55
C VAL A 214 12.77 -1.02 -6.94
N ARG A 215 12.08 -1.91 -7.64
CA ARG A 215 11.73 -3.26 -7.16
C ARG A 215 12.54 -4.35 -7.87
N PRO A 216 13.14 -5.33 -7.14
CA PRO A 216 13.32 -5.35 -5.69
C PRO A 216 14.46 -4.40 -5.25
N ARG A 217 14.34 -3.81 -4.06
CA ARG A 217 15.44 -3.13 -3.36
C ARG A 217 15.31 -3.37 -1.86
N PHE A 218 16.42 -3.57 -1.19
CA PHE A 218 16.46 -3.60 0.27
C PHE A 218 17.44 -2.52 0.72
N ASP A 219 16.91 -1.48 1.34
CA ASP A 219 17.70 -0.35 1.83
C ASP A 219 17.22 -0.01 3.24
N PHE A 220 17.48 -0.96 4.14
CA PHE A 220 17.07 -0.88 5.53
C PHE A 220 18.18 -1.36 6.46
N GLY A 221 18.21 -0.82 7.66
CA GLY A 221 19.21 -1.10 8.68
C GLY A 221 19.40 0.10 9.59
N PHE A 222 20.64 0.40 9.97
CA PHE A 222 20.95 1.66 10.65
C PHE A 222 20.77 2.84 9.69
N SER A 223 20.00 3.83 10.12
CA SER A 223 19.78 5.10 9.43
C SER A 223 20.17 6.25 10.36
N PRO A 224 21.00 7.22 9.95
CA PRO A 224 21.36 8.39 10.76
C PRO A 224 20.25 9.46 10.75
N THR A 225 18.99 9.04 10.81
CA THR A 225 17.78 9.87 10.81
C THR A 225 17.23 10.07 12.23
N HIS A 226 16.11 10.78 12.34
CA HIS A 226 15.37 10.99 13.59
C HIS A 226 13.85 11.03 13.33
N PHE A 227 13.35 10.16 12.46
CA PHE A 227 11.95 10.09 12.05
C PHE A 227 11.02 9.43 13.08
N ALA A 228 11.49 8.41 13.79
CA ALA A 228 10.78 7.79 14.91
C ALA A 228 10.93 8.59 16.21
N VAL A 229 11.74 9.65 16.22
CA VAL A 229 11.80 10.64 17.31
C VAL A 229 12.21 10.01 18.64
N GLY A 230 13.24 9.16 18.65
CA GLY A 230 13.81 8.61 19.88
C GLY A 230 14.63 9.64 20.67
N GLU A 231 15.31 9.20 21.73
CA GLU A 231 16.08 10.10 22.58
C GLU A 231 17.30 10.71 21.85
N ARG A 232 17.88 9.99 20.89
CA ARG A 232 19.09 10.39 20.14
C ARG A 232 18.91 10.10 18.66
N ALA A 233 19.69 10.77 17.81
CA ALA A 233 19.69 10.48 16.38
C ALA A 233 20.29 9.08 16.08
N GLY A 234 19.76 8.41 15.06
CA GLY A 234 20.14 7.05 14.67
C GLY A 234 19.02 6.04 14.94
N GLU A 235 18.54 5.36 13.89
CA GLU A 235 17.31 4.56 13.94
C GLU A 235 17.47 3.25 13.16
N LEU A 236 16.68 2.24 13.51
CA LEU A 236 16.50 1.03 12.71
C LEU A 236 15.38 1.28 11.69
N GLY A 237 15.66 1.22 10.39
CA GLY A 237 14.61 1.43 9.40
C GLY A 237 15.12 1.65 7.99
N GLY A 238 14.27 2.20 7.14
CA GLY A 238 14.56 2.54 5.76
C GLY A 238 13.49 2.04 4.79
N VAL A 239 13.87 1.84 3.53
CA VAL A 239 12.98 1.35 2.47
C VAL A 239 13.00 -0.18 2.45
N ILE A 240 11.87 -0.76 2.81
CA ILE A 240 11.71 -2.20 2.99
C ILE A 240 10.72 -2.72 1.95
N PHE A 241 11.23 -3.32 0.87
CA PHE A 241 10.39 -4.10 -0.03
C PHE A 241 10.10 -5.48 0.57
N ARG A 242 8.94 -6.04 0.22
CA ARG A 242 8.67 -7.45 0.42
C ARG A 242 9.71 -8.32 -0.30
N GLY A 243 10.10 -9.43 0.32
CA GLY A 243 11.03 -10.40 -0.26
C GLY A 243 10.33 -11.46 -1.11
N ASP A 244 11.08 -12.38 -1.68
CA ASP A 244 10.56 -13.52 -2.45
C ASP A 244 11.38 -14.77 -2.15
N CYS A 245 10.79 -15.73 -1.43
CA CYS A 245 11.52 -16.91 -0.97
C CYS A 245 12.02 -17.81 -2.09
N ARG A 246 11.55 -17.64 -3.33
CA ARG A 246 12.01 -18.42 -4.47
C ARG A 246 13.42 -18.00 -4.92
N TYR A 247 13.87 -16.81 -4.53
CA TYR A 247 15.12 -16.21 -5.02
C TYR A 247 15.98 -15.74 -3.84
N PRO A 248 17.21 -16.26 -3.67
CA PRO A 248 18.06 -15.91 -2.53
C PRO A 248 18.46 -14.43 -2.48
N ASP A 249 18.59 -13.77 -3.64
CA ASP A 249 18.87 -12.34 -3.79
C ASP A 249 17.65 -11.44 -3.47
N ARG A 250 16.48 -12.04 -3.22
CA ARG A 250 15.26 -11.36 -2.79
C ARG A 250 14.90 -11.64 -1.33
N LEU A 251 15.86 -12.09 -0.53
CA LEU A 251 15.71 -12.31 0.89
C LEU A 251 16.79 -11.54 1.65
N ALA A 252 16.39 -10.78 2.65
CA ALA A 252 17.31 -9.96 3.44
C ALA A 252 16.85 -9.87 4.90
N TYR A 253 17.81 -9.58 5.78
CA TYR A 253 17.52 -9.18 7.15
C TYR A 253 18.58 -8.22 7.67
N TYR A 254 18.21 -7.42 8.66
CA TYR A 254 19.10 -6.61 9.47
C TYR A 254 18.66 -6.79 10.92
N GLY A 255 19.55 -7.32 11.77
CA GLY A 255 19.19 -7.60 13.16
C GLY A 255 20.37 -7.96 14.04
N ASP A 256 20.23 -7.66 15.32
CA ASP A 256 21.24 -7.94 16.34
C ASP A 256 21.28 -9.43 16.69
N ARG A 257 22.44 -9.91 17.14
CA ARG A 257 22.66 -11.31 17.55
C ARG A 257 22.17 -11.54 18.97
N LEU A 258 21.35 -12.57 19.15
CA LEU A 258 20.84 -12.96 20.46
C LEU A 258 21.50 -14.25 20.93
N GLU A 259 21.38 -14.56 22.22
CA GLU A 259 21.36 -15.96 22.64
C GLU A 259 20.16 -16.66 21.99
N THR A 260 20.27 -17.97 21.76
CA THR A 260 19.17 -18.72 21.13
C THR A 260 17.94 -18.74 22.04
N LEU A 261 16.89 -18.02 21.67
CA LEU A 261 15.63 -17.94 22.39
C LEU A 261 14.67 -19.06 21.95
N SER A 262 13.77 -19.48 22.86
CA SER A 262 12.67 -20.42 22.59
C SER A 262 11.33 -19.86 23.06
N LEU A 263 10.25 -20.59 22.76
CA LEU A 263 8.89 -20.31 23.23
C LEU A 263 8.64 -20.76 24.69
N ASP A 264 9.65 -21.29 25.39
CA ASP A 264 9.47 -21.80 26.75
C ASP A 264 9.41 -20.69 27.80
N LYS A 265 10.02 -19.54 27.50
CA LYS A 265 10.15 -18.40 28.40
C LYS A 265 9.60 -17.12 27.74
N PRO A 266 9.27 -16.09 28.53
CA PRO A 266 8.80 -14.82 27.99
C PRO A 266 9.79 -14.18 27.02
N ILE A 267 9.25 -13.46 26.03
CA ILE A 267 10.01 -12.64 25.08
C ILE A 267 9.33 -11.29 24.99
N ARG A 268 10.09 -10.19 25.00
CA ARG A 268 9.56 -8.82 24.94
C ARG A 268 10.40 -7.95 24.03
N ALA A 269 9.74 -7.00 23.36
CA ALA A 269 10.38 -5.88 22.68
C ALA A 269 9.50 -4.62 22.80
N ALA A 270 10.10 -3.45 22.77
CA ALA A 270 9.40 -2.17 22.78
C ALA A 270 10.28 -1.08 22.16
N GLY A 271 9.67 0.03 21.77
CA GLY A 271 10.37 1.21 21.28
C GLY A 271 9.40 2.23 20.70
N LYS A 272 9.92 3.09 19.84
CA LYS A 272 9.16 4.03 19.01
C LYS A 272 9.10 3.55 17.57
N VAL A 273 8.07 3.97 16.85
CA VAL A 273 7.90 3.69 15.42
C VAL A 273 7.30 4.90 14.70
N ALA A 274 7.78 5.18 13.50
CA ALA A 274 7.14 6.10 12.57
C ALA A 274 7.11 5.49 11.16
N MET A 275 5.95 5.59 10.50
CA MET A 275 5.78 5.18 9.11
C MET A 275 5.76 6.43 8.23
N ARG A 276 6.71 6.53 7.30
CA ARG A 276 6.85 7.68 6.39
C ARG A 276 6.11 7.45 5.08
N ARG A 277 6.02 6.19 4.65
CA ARG A 277 5.43 5.80 3.37
C ARG A 277 4.87 4.39 3.39
N GLY A 278 3.70 4.19 2.81
CA GLY A 278 2.98 2.91 2.76
C GLY A 278 2.40 2.60 1.39
N VAL A 279 3.14 1.88 0.54
CA VAL A 279 2.59 1.46 -0.75
C VAL A 279 1.65 0.27 -0.54
N SER A 280 0.49 0.23 -1.20
CA SER A 280 -0.36 -0.98 -1.15
C SER A 280 0.38 -2.25 -1.61
N ASP A 281 -0.04 -3.42 -1.12
CA ASP A 281 0.65 -4.71 -1.30
C ASP A 281 2.08 -4.75 -0.73
N SER A 282 2.33 -4.02 0.35
CA SER A 282 3.59 -4.04 1.10
C SER A 282 3.41 -4.57 2.52
N THR A 283 4.50 -5.05 3.10
CA THR A 283 4.54 -5.61 4.46
C THR A 283 5.91 -5.35 5.06
N VAL A 284 5.95 -4.84 6.28
CA VAL A 284 7.18 -4.80 7.12
C VAL A 284 7.03 -5.77 8.27
N LEU A 285 8.08 -6.56 8.51
CA LEU A 285 8.17 -7.47 9.65
C LEU A 285 9.28 -7.03 10.58
N LEU A 286 8.93 -6.80 11.85
CA LEU A 286 9.87 -6.54 12.94
C LEU A 286 9.70 -7.61 14.01
N GLY A 287 10.78 -8.26 14.46
CA GLY A 287 10.69 -9.16 15.59
C GLY A 287 11.85 -10.12 15.75
N PHE A 288 11.56 -11.23 16.42
CA PHE A 288 12.50 -12.30 16.72
C PHE A 288 12.48 -13.33 15.60
N PHE A 289 13.64 -13.66 15.05
CA PHE A 289 13.72 -14.56 13.92
C PHE A 289 14.98 -15.43 13.94
N HIS A 290 15.02 -16.44 13.06
CA HIS A 290 16.20 -17.29 12.88
C HIS A 290 16.95 -16.92 11.59
N SER A 291 18.17 -16.42 11.73
CA SER A 291 19.04 -15.90 10.67
C SER A 291 19.23 -16.80 9.45
N LYS A 292 19.12 -18.13 9.61
CA LYS A 292 19.14 -19.10 8.50
C LYS A 292 17.77 -19.58 8.00
N LYS A 293 16.79 -19.76 8.89
CA LYS A 293 15.49 -20.37 8.52
C LYS A 293 14.55 -19.33 7.92
N SER A 294 14.62 -18.10 8.42
CA SER A 294 13.75 -17.01 7.97
C SER A 294 14.08 -16.52 6.56
N VAL A 295 15.32 -16.72 6.10
CA VAL A 295 15.78 -16.40 4.74
C VAL A 295 16.16 -17.66 3.94
N ALA A 296 15.55 -18.80 4.27
CA ALA A 296 15.74 -20.03 3.49
C ALA A 296 15.01 -19.92 2.14
N VAL A 297 15.66 -20.35 1.07
CA VAL A 297 15.03 -20.46 -0.25
C VAL A 297 13.98 -21.58 -0.23
N SER A 298 12.80 -21.28 -0.77
CA SER A 298 11.65 -22.19 -0.84
C SER A 298 10.92 -21.97 -2.17
N PRO A 299 10.52 -23.05 -2.88
CA PRO A 299 9.67 -22.94 -4.06
C PRO A 299 8.22 -22.61 -3.71
N SER A 300 7.81 -22.77 -2.45
CA SER A 300 6.44 -22.55 -1.98
C SER A 300 6.24 -21.13 -1.47
N GLN A 301 5.25 -20.46 -2.04
CA GLN A 301 4.72 -19.16 -1.62
C GLN A 301 3.38 -19.31 -0.88
N ALA A 302 3.14 -20.44 -0.21
CA ALA A 302 1.89 -20.68 0.52
C ALA A 302 1.68 -19.75 1.74
N SER A 303 2.73 -19.04 2.17
CA SER A 303 2.70 -18.08 3.27
C SER A 303 3.66 -16.93 2.99
N GLY A 304 3.25 -15.73 3.41
CA GLY A 304 4.06 -14.51 3.34
C GLY A 304 5.05 -14.36 4.50
N PHE A 305 4.85 -15.07 5.62
CA PHE A 305 5.70 -14.93 6.80
C PHE A 305 6.91 -15.88 6.74
N PRO A 306 8.11 -15.47 7.17
CA PRO A 306 9.28 -16.33 7.15
C PRO A 306 9.23 -17.39 8.26
N MET A 307 9.87 -18.54 8.05
CA MET A 307 9.96 -19.60 9.07
C MET A 307 10.72 -19.12 10.31
N ASN A 308 10.34 -19.64 11.48
CA ASN A 308 10.88 -19.24 12.79
C ASN A 308 10.85 -17.72 12.97
N PHE A 309 9.65 -17.14 12.91
CA PHE A 309 9.40 -15.73 13.13
C PHE A 309 8.35 -15.54 14.24
N LEU A 310 8.59 -14.56 15.10
CA LEU A 310 7.69 -14.12 16.16
C LEU A 310 7.81 -12.59 16.27
N GLY A 311 6.77 -11.86 15.92
CA GLY A 311 6.92 -10.41 15.81
C GLY A 311 5.64 -9.65 15.47
N ILE A 312 5.86 -8.51 14.84
CA ILE A 312 4.84 -7.57 14.37
C ILE A 312 4.85 -7.57 12.84
N ALA A 313 3.67 -7.52 12.24
CA ALA A 313 3.49 -7.13 10.84
C ALA A 313 2.88 -5.73 10.76
N ILE A 314 3.39 -4.93 9.82
CA ILE A 314 2.80 -3.67 9.38
C ILE A 314 2.33 -3.88 7.93
N GLU A 315 1.03 -4.07 7.72
CA GLU A 315 0.48 -4.34 6.39
C GLU A 315 -1.03 -4.08 6.27
N GLY A 316 -1.55 -4.30 5.07
CA GLY A 316 -2.95 -4.14 4.69
C GLY A 316 -3.91 -5.20 5.26
N PRO A 317 -5.14 -5.29 4.72
CA PRO A 317 -5.54 -4.88 3.37
C PRO A 317 -5.79 -3.37 3.19
N SER A 318 -5.65 -2.84 1.97
CA SER A 318 -5.89 -1.40 1.66
C SER A 318 -7.26 -0.88 2.11
N ARG A 319 -8.26 -1.76 2.23
CA ARG A 319 -9.58 -1.47 2.82
C ARG A 319 -9.47 -0.88 4.23
N GLU A 320 -8.56 -1.41 5.04
CA GLU A 320 -8.38 -1.00 6.43
C GLU A 320 -7.20 -0.02 6.61
N GLY A 321 -6.38 0.17 5.57
CA GLY A 321 -5.13 0.92 5.68
C GLY A 321 -4.03 0.02 6.24
N PHE A 322 -3.08 0.58 7.01
CA PHE A 322 -1.96 -0.18 7.57
C PHE A 322 -2.19 -0.53 9.02
N GLN A 323 -2.35 -1.83 9.28
CA GLN A 323 -2.52 -2.38 10.62
C GLN A 323 -1.17 -2.71 11.25
N PHE A 324 -1.11 -2.69 12.59
CA PHE A 324 0.07 -3.00 13.39
C PHE A 324 -0.28 -4.11 14.38
N TYR A 325 0.09 -5.37 14.07
CA TYR A 325 -0.47 -6.54 14.76
C TYR A 325 0.52 -7.70 14.91
N PRO A 326 0.29 -8.63 15.88
CA PRO A 326 1.18 -9.75 16.14
C PRO A 326 1.06 -10.81 15.05
N VAL A 327 2.19 -11.38 14.66
CA VAL A 327 2.27 -12.53 13.78
C VAL A 327 3.33 -13.53 14.25
N TYR A 328 3.15 -14.79 13.91
CA TYR A 328 4.15 -15.83 14.10
C TYR A 328 4.16 -16.83 12.95
N ARG A 329 5.30 -17.46 12.72
CA ARG A 329 5.43 -18.70 11.96
C ARG A 329 6.53 -19.58 12.53
N LEU A 330 6.19 -20.82 12.85
CA LEU A 330 7.04 -21.71 13.65
C LEU A 330 7.80 -22.72 12.79
N ALA A 331 8.62 -23.57 13.43
CA ALA A 331 9.50 -24.52 12.76
C ALA A 331 8.77 -25.62 11.96
N ASP A 332 7.54 -25.94 12.36
CA ASP A 332 6.65 -26.90 11.68
C ASP A 332 5.78 -26.24 10.59
N GLY A 333 5.97 -24.94 10.34
CA GLY A 333 5.23 -24.15 9.37
C GLY A 333 3.89 -23.64 9.88
N ALA A 334 3.49 -23.97 11.11
CA ALA A 334 2.30 -23.40 11.73
C ALA A 334 2.46 -21.87 11.86
N GLU A 335 1.45 -21.13 11.42
CA GLU A 335 1.44 -19.68 11.46
C GLU A 335 0.17 -19.14 12.09
N GLY A 336 0.23 -17.88 12.50
CA GLY A 336 -0.90 -17.15 13.02
C GLY A 336 -0.67 -15.65 12.87
N TYR A 337 -1.76 -14.93 12.66
CA TYR A 337 -1.81 -13.48 12.66
C TYR A 337 -3.13 -13.04 13.27
N SER A 338 -3.15 -11.88 13.92
CA SER A 338 -4.42 -11.33 14.42
C SER A 338 -5.34 -10.96 13.27
N ARG A 339 -6.62 -11.33 13.38
CA ARG A 339 -7.70 -10.90 12.50
C ARG A 339 -8.67 -9.95 13.20
N ASP A 340 -8.23 -9.37 14.32
CA ASP A 340 -9.04 -8.42 15.07
C ASP A 340 -9.32 -7.19 14.19
N PRO A 341 -10.58 -6.88 13.86
CA PRO A 341 -10.92 -5.70 13.08
C PRO A 341 -10.57 -4.39 13.80
N HIS A 342 -10.28 -4.46 15.10
CA HIS A 342 -9.85 -3.34 15.93
C HIS A 342 -8.34 -3.31 16.18
N ALA A 343 -7.56 -4.09 15.41
CA ALA A 343 -6.10 -3.97 15.42
C ALA A 343 -5.68 -2.49 15.30
N PRO A 344 -4.64 -2.05 16.02
CA PRO A 344 -4.12 -0.70 15.89
C PRO A 344 -3.70 -0.40 14.44
N HIS A 345 -3.85 0.86 14.03
CA HIS A 345 -3.47 1.32 12.70
C HIS A 345 -2.35 2.34 12.84
N ILE A 346 -1.33 2.21 11.99
CA ILE A 346 -0.25 3.16 11.84
C ILE A 346 -0.48 3.92 10.53
N LEU A 347 -0.34 5.25 10.55
CA LEU A 347 -0.56 6.06 9.36
C LEU A 347 0.79 6.40 8.69
N PRO A 348 0.86 6.43 7.35
CA PRO A 348 2.01 6.92 6.60
C PRO A 348 2.13 8.45 6.63
N ASP A 349 1.93 9.07 7.78
CA ASP A 349 2.01 10.53 7.99
C ASP A 349 3.29 10.95 8.72
N GLY A 350 4.10 9.97 9.12
CA GLY A 350 5.36 10.17 9.80
C GLY A 350 5.25 10.59 11.25
N GLN A 351 4.07 10.52 11.86
CA GLN A 351 3.93 10.64 13.30
C GLN A 351 4.58 9.45 14.00
N SER A 352 5.26 9.72 15.12
CA SER A 352 5.85 8.69 15.95
C SER A 352 4.87 8.23 17.03
N ALA A 353 4.90 6.95 17.37
CA ALA A 353 4.16 6.36 18.47
C ALA A 353 5.02 5.32 19.20
N ASP A 354 4.71 5.13 20.49
CA ASP A 354 5.28 4.02 21.26
C ASP A 354 4.66 2.69 20.84
N TRP A 355 5.44 1.62 20.88
CA TRP A 355 4.95 0.27 20.63
C TRP A 355 5.58 -0.74 21.59
N SER A 356 4.88 -1.87 21.78
CA SER A 356 5.43 -3.03 22.48
C SER A 356 4.93 -4.34 21.90
N LEU A 357 5.74 -5.38 22.07
CA LEU A 357 5.47 -6.77 21.77
C LEU A 357 5.80 -7.58 23.04
N ALA A 358 4.87 -8.41 23.49
CA ALA A 358 5.09 -9.33 24.60
C ALA A 358 4.57 -10.72 24.25
N TYR A 359 5.43 -11.73 24.41
CA TYR A 359 5.05 -13.13 24.42
C TYR A 359 5.03 -13.65 25.84
N ASP A 360 3.89 -14.19 26.26
CA ASP A 360 3.71 -14.87 27.54
C ASP A 360 3.41 -16.37 27.29
N PRO A 361 4.32 -17.30 27.66
CA PRO A 361 4.11 -18.73 27.47
C PRO A 361 3.06 -19.35 28.39
N GLN A 362 2.66 -18.68 29.47
CA GLN A 362 1.65 -19.17 30.43
C GLN A 362 0.23 -18.70 30.10
N ALA A 363 0.10 -17.64 29.29
CA ALA A 363 -1.18 -17.15 28.81
C ALA A 363 -1.89 -18.17 27.89
N ALA A 364 -3.18 -17.93 27.65
CA ALA A 364 -4.04 -18.80 26.83
C ALA A 364 -4.01 -20.28 27.29
N GLN A 365 -4.15 -20.51 28.60
CA GLN A 365 -4.10 -21.84 29.20
C GLN A 365 -2.79 -22.61 28.90
N GLY A 366 -1.66 -21.88 28.85
CA GLY A 366 -0.34 -22.44 28.57
C GLY A 366 -0.05 -22.70 27.09
N ALA A 367 -0.93 -22.30 26.17
CA ALA A 367 -0.65 -22.33 24.73
C ALA A 367 0.36 -21.25 24.33
N GLY A 368 0.38 -20.13 25.07
CA GLY A 368 1.19 -18.96 24.80
C GLY A 368 0.42 -17.89 24.02
N ARG A 369 0.68 -16.62 24.33
CA ARG A 369 0.02 -15.46 23.72
C ARG A 369 1.03 -14.38 23.32
N LEU A 370 0.95 -13.90 22.09
CA LEU A 370 1.54 -12.62 21.70
C LEU A 370 0.55 -11.50 21.97
N THR A 371 1.03 -10.40 22.53
CA THR A 371 0.30 -9.13 22.63
C THR A 371 1.15 -8.05 22.00
N VAL A 372 0.57 -7.29 21.08
CA VAL A 372 1.18 -6.10 20.50
C VAL A 372 0.37 -4.89 20.91
N THR A 373 1.06 -3.84 21.32
CA THR A 373 0.48 -2.52 21.59
C THR A 373 1.10 -1.51 20.66
N TYR A 374 0.28 -0.65 20.09
CA TYR A 374 0.69 0.55 19.37
C TYR A 374 -0.05 1.74 19.98
N ASP A 375 0.72 2.74 20.40
CA ASP A 375 0.31 3.81 21.31
C ASP A 375 -0.35 3.22 22.57
N ARG A 376 -1.69 3.24 22.63
CA ARG A 376 -2.48 2.76 23.78
C ARG A 376 -3.45 1.63 23.44
N ARG A 377 -3.39 1.11 22.20
CA ARG A 377 -4.27 0.05 21.73
C ARG A 377 -3.51 -1.25 21.62
N SER A 378 -4.07 -2.30 22.21
CA SER A 378 -3.46 -3.62 22.20
C SER A 378 -4.33 -4.61 21.45
N VAL A 379 -3.67 -5.55 20.80
CA VAL A 379 -4.29 -6.71 20.16
C VAL A 379 -3.49 -7.95 20.52
N ALA A 380 -4.18 -9.07 20.76
CA ALA A 380 -3.58 -10.33 21.14
C ALA A 380 -3.76 -11.40 20.07
N LEU A 381 -2.81 -12.33 20.02
CA LEU A 381 -2.83 -13.52 19.19
C LEU A 381 -2.38 -14.71 20.04
N ASP A 382 -3.29 -15.66 20.22
CA ASP A 382 -3.00 -16.92 20.88
C ASP A 382 -2.31 -17.87 19.89
N LEU A 383 -1.30 -18.60 20.36
CA LEU A 383 -0.74 -19.70 19.59
C LEU A 383 -1.79 -20.81 19.48
N ALA A 384 -1.82 -21.49 18.33
CA ALA A 384 -2.65 -22.69 18.20
C ALA A 384 -2.24 -23.75 19.26
N PRO A 385 -3.17 -24.61 19.70
CA PRO A 385 -2.90 -25.60 20.74
C PRO A 385 -1.66 -26.47 20.45
N ARG A 386 -0.88 -26.77 21.50
CA ARG A 386 0.36 -27.58 21.47
C ARG A 386 1.51 -27.02 20.61
N ARG A 387 1.41 -25.77 20.12
CA ARG A 387 2.47 -25.18 19.29
C ARG A 387 3.68 -24.65 20.07
N ARG A 388 3.57 -24.46 21.39
CA ARG A 388 4.71 -24.10 22.24
C ARG A 388 5.84 -25.14 22.19
N GLU A 389 5.48 -26.40 21.98
CA GLU A 389 6.42 -27.52 21.83
C GLU A 389 7.17 -27.51 20.48
N SER A 390 6.88 -26.54 19.61
CA SER A 390 7.59 -26.36 18.35
C SER A 390 9.09 -26.17 18.59
N ALA A 391 9.91 -26.74 17.71
CA ALA A 391 11.35 -26.52 17.68
C ALA A 391 11.75 -25.12 17.19
N ALA A 392 10.82 -24.14 17.21
CA ALA A 392 11.10 -22.75 16.85
C ALA A 392 12.20 -22.20 17.77
N ARG A 393 13.21 -21.60 17.13
CA ARG A 393 14.34 -20.95 17.80
C ARG A 393 14.59 -19.62 17.13
N PHE A 394 14.98 -18.62 17.89
CA PHE A 394 15.24 -17.27 17.41
C PHE A 394 16.65 -16.86 17.84
N ASP A 395 17.46 -16.38 16.90
CA ASP A 395 18.85 -15.96 17.14
C ASP A 395 19.10 -14.51 16.70
N ARG A 396 18.06 -13.81 16.23
CA ARG A 396 18.09 -12.40 15.83
C ARG A 396 16.88 -11.64 16.33
N PHE A 397 17.06 -10.35 16.58
CA PHE A 397 15.98 -9.37 16.67
C PHE A 397 16.22 -8.26 15.63
N GLY A 398 15.21 -7.92 14.84
CA GLY A 398 15.30 -6.87 13.83
C GLY A 398 14.28 -7.01 12.71
N ILE A 399 14.65 -6.53 11.51
CA ILE A 399 13.81 -6.55 10.30
C ILE A 399 14.21 -7.75 9.44
N VAL A 400 13.23 -8.48 8.91
CA VAL A 400 13.41 -9.58 7.95
C VAL A 400 12.37 -9.50 6.85
N THR A 401 12.76 -9.80 5.62
CA THR A 401 11.85 -9.76 4.47
C THR A 401 10.78 -10.86 4.53
N THR A 402 9.59 -10.57 3.99
CA THR A 402 8.55 -11.57 3.72
C THR A 402 8.99 -12.61 2.68
N TRP A 403 8.21 -13.68 2.54
CA TRP A 403 8.44 -14.75 1.55
C TRP A 403 7.66 -14.57 0.22
N ILE A 404 6.68 -13.68 0.19
CA ILE A 404 5.93 -13.34 -1.02
C ILE A 404 6.27 -11.92 -1.44
N ASP A 405 6.55 -11.76 -2.74
CA ASP A 405 6.97 -10.51 -3.38
C ASP A 405 5.86 -9.44 -3.31
N GLY A 406 6.25 -8.17 -3.36
CA GLY A 406 5.32 -7.04 -3.28
C GLY A 406 6.04 -5.70 -3.22
N ASN A 407 5.36 -4.68 -2.71
CA ASN A 407 5.86 -3.31 -2.71
C ASN A 407 6.59 -2.96 -1.40
N ALA A 408 7.00 -1.69 -1.29
CA ALA A 408 7.77 -1.18 -0.16
C ALA A 408 6.96 -0.35 0.82
N GLN A 409 7.44 -0.32 2.06
CA GLN A 409 7.15 0.72 3.02
C GLN A 409 8.43 1.43 3.39
N GLU A 410 8.28 2.62 3.97
CA GLU A 410 9.36 3.32 4.66
C GLU A 410 8.96 3.47 6.13
N VAL A 411 9.66 2.73 7.00
CA VAL A 411 9.34 2.64 8.43
C VAL A 411 10.64 2.73 9.22
N TYR A 412 10.59 3.47 10.33
CA TYR A 412 11.71 3.65 11.26
C TYR A 412 11.28 3.28 12.67
N PHE A 413 12.22 2.71 13.42
CA PHE A 413 12.10 2.29 14.80
C PHE A 413 13.27 2.84 15.60
N ASP A 414 13.00 3.33 16.81
CA ASP A 414 14.01 3.92 17.69
C ASP A 414 13.72 3.60 19.16
N ASP A 415 14.65 3.91 20.07
CA ASP A 415 14.62 3.57 21.49
C ASP A 415 14.30 2.09 21.75
N VAL A 416 14.82 1.22 20.87
CA VAL A 416 14.42 -0.18 20.83
C VAL A 416 15.07 -0.97 21.96
N SER A 417 14.24 -1.61 22.78
CA SER A 417 14.64 -2.56 23.82
C SER A 417 14.04 -3.93 23.54
N TYR A 418 14.80 -5.00 23.77
CA TYR A 418 14.35 -6.37 23.50
C TYR A 418 15.05 -7.42 24.37
N THR A 419 14.41 -8.58 24.49
CA THR A 419 14.99 -9.77 25.12
C THR A 419 16.15 -10.31 24.27
N TYR A 420 17.39 -10.19 24.75
CA TYR A 420 18.56 -10.74 24.06
C TYR A 420 19.04 -12.09 24.61
N ARG A 421 18.56 -12.47 25.80
CA ARG A 421 18.81 -13.76 26.46
C ARG A 421 17.65 -14.15 27.37
N GLN A 422 17.55 -15.44 27.67
CA GLN A 422 16.45 -16.03 28.43
C GLN A 422 17.00 -16.70 29.71
N PRO A 423 16.74 -16.14 30.90
CA PRO A 423 17.37 -16.56 32.16
C PRO A 423 17.05 -18.00 32.53
#